data_AF-A0A366X632-F1
#
_entry.id   AF-A0A366X632-F1
#
_cell.length_a   1.000
_cell.length_b   1.000
_cell.length_c   1.000
_cell.angle_alpha   90.00
_cell.angle_beta   90.00
_cell.angle_gamma   90.00
#
_symmetry.space_group_name_H-M   'P 1'
#
loop_
_entity.id
_entity.type
_entity.pdbx_description
1 polymer ?
#
loop_
_entity_poly.entity_id
_entity_poly.type
_entity_poly.pdbx_seq_one_letter_code
_entity_poly.pdbx_strand_id
1 'polypeptide(L)'
;MGYNIGEVTGYGGGPSDWSLTVDLTDPSATTVSGDFDVVSLLTGGSTGEADDYSIIGTSANFDSYTDNFVLNADGTFSFDIDRAAVFASDANQTVSFTILGTSGGQSDDDQVSVTLLICVARGTAIRTANGRRPVETLQPGDWIPTLDNGSQPIRWIGSRLLEAEELRRNPQWHPIRIKAGALGRGRPRRDLRVSPQHRVLLSDWRAQLFFGEDEILVPAKGLVDGQKIRWEQEDSEIEYFHILFDTHQVIYTEGSLTESFHPTGFSLRGVAPDARAELLALFPELDEDDGTYGPAAKYVAKVQEGLFMTQTAAV
;
A
#
# COMPACT_ATOMS: atom_id res chain seq x y z
N MET A 1 7.12 -19.00 -0.50
CA MET A 1 8.45 -18.42 -0.79
C MET A 1 8.63 -17.21 0.11
N GLY A 2 9.77 -17.06 0.77
CA GLY A 2 10.00 -15.93 1.68
C GLY A 2 10.54 -14.69 0.98
N TYR A 3 10.42 -13.54 1.63
CA TYR A 3 11.14 -12.33 1.26
C TYR A 3 12.50 -12.35 1.95
N ASN A 4 13.60 -12.12 1.22
CA ASN A 4 14.95 -12.12 1.78
C ASN A 4 15.49 -10.68 1.82
N ILE A 5 15.86 -10.20 3.01
CA ILE A 5 16.67 -9.01 3.24
C ILE A 5 18.12 -9.48 3.41
N GLY A 6 18.96 -9.26 2.40
CA GLY A 6 20.39 -9.53 2.48
C GLY A 6 21.19 -8.27 2.20
N GLU A 7 22.32 -8.13 2.88
CA GLU A 7 23.30 -7.10 2.57
C GLU A 7 23.82 -7.27 1.13
N VAL A 8 23.82 -6.19 0.33
CA VAL A 8 24.28 -6.25 -1.09
C VAL A 8 25.58 -5.48 -1.32
N THR A 9 25.85 -4.45 -0.50
CA THR A 9 27.09 -3.66 -0.41
C THR A 9 27.06 -2.97 0.95
N GLY A 10 28.11 -2.95 1.76
CA GLY A 10 29.52 -2.93 1.43
C GLY A 10 30.22 -1.74 2.09
N TYR A 11 30.48 -1.88 3.40
CA TYR A 11 31.52 -1.20 4.19
C TYR A 11 31.32 0.27 4.61
N GLY A 12 31.02 0.49 5.89
CA GLY A 12 31.07 1.82 6.50
C GLY A 12 30.50 1.92 7.92
N GLY A 13 30.90 1.01 8.82
CA GLY A 13 30.29 0.77 10.15
C GLY A 13 29.72 1.99 10.89
N GLY A 14 28.53 1.79 11.42
CA GLY A 14 27.57 2.77 11.89
C GLY A 14 26.14 2.32 11.52
N PRO A 15 25.12 2.79 12.25
CA PRO A 15 23.78 2.21 12.22
C PRO A 15 23.16 2.18 10.82
N SER A 16 22.61 1.03 10.46
CA SER A 16 22.06 0.76 9.13
C SER A 16 20.54 0.60 9.15
N ASP A 17 19.85 1.46 8.40
CA ASP A 17 18.39 1.47 8.25
C ASP A 17 17.95 0.66 7.02
N TRP A 18 17.42 -0.54 7.26
CA TRP A 18 16.87 -1.45 6.27
C TRP A 18 15.37 -1.24 6.10
N SER A 19 14.89 -1.18 4.86
CA SER A 19 13.44 -1.13 4.59
C SER A 19 13.05 -2.15 3.51
N LEU A 20 11.95 -2.87 3.76
CA LEU A 20 11.42 -3.89 2.87
C LEU A 20 9.91 -3.70 2.74
N THR A 21 9.36 -3.62 1.53
CA THR A 21 7.90 -3.71 1.36
C THR A 21 7.50 -5.12 0.97
N VAL A 22 6.64 -5.73 1.79
CA VAL A 22 6.16 -7.10 1.61
C VAL A 22 4.79 -7.10 0.93
N ASP A 23 4.67 -7.81 -0.18
CA ASP A 23 3.43 -7.88 -0.96
C ASP A 23 2.51 -9.00 -0.45
N LEU A 24 1.65 -8.67 0.52
CA LEU A 24 0.69 -9.60 1.12
C LEU A 24 -0.44 -10.06 0.17
N THR A 25 -0.26 -10.01 -1.16
CA THR A 25 -1.24 -10.51 -2.13
C THR A 25 -0.95 -11.91 -2.67
N ASP A 26 0.26 -12.43 -2.48
CA ASP A 26 0.58 -13.86 -2.69
C ASP A 26 0.33 -14.65 -1.38
N PRO A 27 -0.61 -15.61 -1.32
CA PRO A 27 -0.87 -16.38 -0.09
C PRO A 27 0.22 -17.42 0.23
N SER A 28 1.15 -17.69 -0.70
CA SER A 28 2.29 -18.59 -0.49
C SER A 28 3.54 -17.88 0.06
N ALA A 29 3.47 -16.57 0.25
CA ALA A 29 4.51 -15.74 0.85
C ALA A 29 4.04 -15.21 2.21
N THR A 30 4.49 -15.90 3.27
CA THR A 30 4.12 -15.65 4.67
C THR A 30 5.28 -15.19 5.53
N THR A 31 6.51 -15.52 5.15
CA THR A 31 7.70 -15.38 5.98
C THR A 31 8.64 -14.34 5.40
N VAL A 32 9.12 -13.42 6.23
CA VAL A 32 10.27 -12.57 5.97
C VAL A 32 11.48 -13.24 6.61
N SER A 33 12.60 -13.24 5.91
CA SER A 33 13.88 -13.71 6.42
C SER A 33 14.97 -12.75 5.97
N GLY A 34 16.13 -12.82 6.60
CA GLY A 34 17.29 -12.09 6.15
C GLY A 34 18.55 -12.55 6.84
N ASP A 35 19.62 -11.85 6.54
CA ASP A 35 20.95 -12.11 7.04
C ASP A 35 21.71 -10.80 7.21
N PHE A 36 22.32 -10.63 8.39
CA PHE A 36 23.17 -9.50 8.74
C PHE A 36 24.67 -9.82 8.56
N ASP A 37 25.01 -10.96 7.96
CA ASP A 37 26.38 -11.33 7.55
C ASP A 37 26.79 -10.74 6.18
N VAL A 38 28.08 -10.38 6.03
CA VAL A 38 28.66 -9.96 4.74
C VAL A 38 28.88 -11.15 3.80
N VAL A 39 28.17 -11.16 2.67
CA VAL A 39 28.38 -12.13 1.59
C VAL A 39 29.59 -11.71 0.72
N SER A 40 30.77 -12.28 1.02
CA SER A 40 31.99 -12.02 0.25
C SER A 40 31.92 -12.55 -1.19
N LEU A 41 31.68 -11.64 -2.15
CA LEU A 41 31.48 -11.93 -3.58
C LEU A 41 32.68 -12.58 -4.32
N LEU A 42 33.84 -12.76 -3.68
CA LEU A 42 35.08 -13.21 -4.34
C LEU A 42 35.70 -14.49 -3.76
N THR A 43 35.31 -14.92 -2.56
CA THR A 43 35.74 -16.20 -1.97
C THR A 43 34.62 -16.72 -1.07
N GLY A 44 34.04 -17.87 -1.42
CA GLY A 44 32.79 -18.40 -0.85
C GLY A 44 32.89 -18.91 0.59
N GLY A 45 33.08 -18.00 1.53
CA GLY A 45 32.71 -18.15 2.93
C GLY A 45 32.05 -16.84 3.38
N SER A 46 30.98 -16.96 4.18
CA SER A 46 30.54 -15.81 4.97
C SER A 46 31.62 -15.47 5.99
N THR A 47 31.78 -14.17 6.27
CA THR A 47 32.49 -13.68 7.44
C THR A 47 31.57 -12.67 8.11
N GLY A 48 30.89 -13.08 9.17
CA GLY A 48 29.95 -12.22 9.88
C GLY A 48 30.61 -10.94 10.40
N GLU A 49 29.83 -9.85 10.44
CA GLU A 49 30.30 -8.56 10.95
C GLU A 49 30.38 -8.56 12.48
N ALA A 50 29.58 -9.40 13.15
CA ALA A 50 29.53 -9.55 14.59
C ALA A 50 29.87 -10.98 15.07
N ASP A 51 30.32 -11.08 16.33
CA ASP A 51 30.49 -12.35 17.04
C ASP A 51 29.17 -12.86 17.66
N ASP A 52 28.20 -11.94 17.87
CA ASP A 52 26.88 -12.19 18.46
C ASP A 52 25.86 -11.14 18.00
N TYR A 53 24.60 -11.52 17.90
CA TYR A 53 23.48 -10.66 17.48
C TYR A 53 22.32 -10.76 18.48
N SER A 54 21.79 -9.61 18.90
CA SER A 54 20.70 -9.56 19.89
C SER A 54 19.63 -8.53 19.54
N ILE A 55 18.37 -8.81 19.82
CA ILE A 55 17.29 -7.82 19.64
C ILE A 55 17.30 -6.80 20.78
N ILE A 56 17.32 -5.51 20.42
CA ILE A 56 17.34 -4.39 21.39
C ILE A 56 16.10 -3.49 21.32
N GLY A 57 15.26 -3.64 20.30
CA GLY A 57 13.98 -2.94 20.21
C GLY A 57 13.02 -3.53 19.20
N THR A 58 11.73 -3.31 19.42
CA THR A 58 10.64 -3.58 18.47
C THR A 58 9.70 -2.38 18.44
N SER A 59 9.00 -2.18 17.31
CA SER A 59 7.91 -1.22 17.23
C SER A 59 6.74 -1.70 18.08
N ALA A 60 5.94 -0.77 18.62
CA ALA A 60 4.82 -1.10 19.52
C ALA A 60 3.70 -1.97 18.91
N ASN A 61 3.77 -2.22 17.60
CA ASN A 61 2.86 -3.05 16.81
C ASN A 61 3.54 -4.27 16.19
N PHE A 62 4.81 -4.56 16.49
CA PHE A 62 5.56 -5.68 15.91
C PHE A 62 4.87 -7.01 16.22
N ASP A 63 4.74 -7.35 17.50
CA ASP A 63 4.07 -8.56 18.01
C ASP A 63 2.57 -8.62 17.69
N SER A 64 1.97 -7.56 17.15
CA SER A 64 0.57 -7.56 16.69
C SER A 64 0.39 -8.08 15.26
N TYR A 65 1.47 -8.07 14.47
CA TYR A 65 1.44 -8.32 13.02
C TYR A 65 2.54 -9.28 12.55
N THR A 66 3.36 -9.79 13.47
CA THR A 66 4.40 -10.79 13.20
C THR A 66 4.34 -11.94 14.19
N ASP A 67 4.58 -13.14 13.71
CA ASP A 67 4.65 -14.39 14.48
C ASP A 67 6.05 -15.03 14.32
N ASN A 68 6.38 -15.98 15.21
CA ASN A 68 7.52 -16.89 15.05
C ASN A 68 8.88 -16.18 14.78
N PHE A 69 9.13 -15.01 15.39
CA PHE A 69 10.41 -14.33 15.23
C PHE A 69 11.58 -15.17 15.78
N VAL A 70 12.58 -15.39 14.94
CA VAL A 70 13.83 -16.10 15.24
C VAL A 70 15.00 -15.23 14.79
N LEU A 71 15.99 -15.07 15.66
CA LEU A 71 17.32 -14.54 15.35
C LEU A 71 18.34 -15.59 15.80
N ASN A 72 19.25 -15.95 14.91
CA ASN A 72 20.33 -16.88 15.17
C ASN A 72 21.63 -16.12 15.47
N ALA A 73 22.58 -16.80 16.11
CA ALA A 73 23.90 -16.22 16.42
C ALA A 73 24.79 -15.99 15.19
N ASP A 74 24.37 -16.45 14.00
CA ASP A 74 25.04 -16.27 12.71
C ASP A 74 24.41 -15.14 11.87
N GLY A 75 23.77 -14.17 12.51
CA GLY A 75 23.14 -13.02 11.83
C GLY A 75 21.84 -13.34 11.08
N THR A 76 21.53 -14.62 10.85
CA THR A 76 20.31 -15.00 10.12
C THR A 76 19.05 -14.80 10.98
N PHE A 77 18.00 -14.21 10.39
CA PHE A 77 16.72 -13.99 11.05
C PHE A 77 15.54 -14.43 10.19
N SER A 78 14.40 -14.70 10.84
CA SER A 78 13.12 -14.87 10.17
C SER A 78 11.93 -14.55 11.08
N PHE A 79 10.81 -14.17 10.48
CA PHE A 79 9.51 -14.07 11.13
C PHE A 79 8.38 -14.29 10.12
N ASP A 80 7.27 -14.83 10.58
CA ASP A 80 6.04 -14.87 9.82
C ASP A 80 5.30 -13.54 9.96
N ILE A 81 4.58 -13.12 8.92
CA ILE A 81 3.65 -12.00 9.00
C ILE A 81 2.27 -12.57 9.28
N ASP A 82 1.64 -12.13 10.37
CA ASP A 82 0.21 -12.38 10.57
C ASP A 82 -0.58 -11.52 9.57
N ARG A 83 -0.77 -12.09 8.40
CA ARG A 83 -1.57 -11.49 7.32
C ARG A 83 -3.01 -11.26 7.74
N ALA A 84 -3.58 -12.06 8.63
CA ALA A 84 -4.94 -11.87 9.08
C ALA A 84 -5.01 -10.64 9.99
N ALA A 85 -4.09 -10.52 10.95
CA ALA A 85 -3.96 -9.31 11.74
C ALA A 85 -3.59 -8.10 10.88
N VAL A 86 -2.74 -8.19 9.85
CA VAL A 86 -2.44 -7.05 8.96
C VAL A 86 -3.65 -6.67 8.08
N PHE A 87 -4.42 -7.62 7.57
CA PHE A 87 -5.68 -7.34 6.85
C PHE A 87 -6.89 -7.06 7.76
N ALA A 88 -6.68 -6.99 9.08
CA ALA A 88 -7.58 -6.43 10.09
C ALA A 88 -6.97 -5.19 10.79
N SER A 89 -5.68 -4.93 10.59
CA SER A 89 -4.94 -3.76 11.10
C SER A 89 -5.22 -2.52 10.29
N ASP A 90 -5.54 -2.78 9.02
CA ASP A 90 -6.50 -2.02 8.25
C ASP A 90 -5.95 -0.66 7.75
N ALA A 91 -5.20 0.09 8.56
CA ALA A 91 -4.26 1.10 8.08
C ALA A 91 -3.01 0.48 7.42
N ASN A 92 -2.22 1.33 6.76
CA ASN A 92 -0.84 1.02 6.41
C ASN A 92 -0.07 0.64 7.68
N GLN A 93 0.36 -0.62 7.85
CA GLN A 93 1.24 -0.97 8.95
C GLN A 93 2.67 -0.79 8.56
N THR A 94 3.43 -0.15 9.45
CA THR A 94 4.88 -0.26 9.50
C THR A 94 5.24 -1.05 10.75
N VAL A 95 5.73 -2.28 10.59
CA VAL A 95 6.39 -3.03 11.67
C VAL A 95 7.89 -2.82 11.57
N SER A 96 8.55 -2.66 12.72
CA SER A 96 9.99 -2.44 12.79
C SER A 96 10.63 -3.18 13.96
N PHE A 97 11.90 -3.55 13.81
CA PHE A 97 12.71 -4.11 14.89
C PHE A 97 14.16 -3.62 14.74
N THR A 98 14.89 -3.58 15.86
CA THR A 98 16.28 -3.16 15.92
C THR A 98 17.14 -4.25 16.54
N ILE A 99 18.16 -4.68 15.80
CA ILE A 99 19.17 -5.67 16.20
C ILE A 99 20.45 -4.92 16.60
N LEU A 100 21.17 -5.48 17.57
CA LEU A 100 22.51 -5.06 17.97
C LEU A 100 23.49 -6.18 17.61
N GLY A 101 24.36 -5.93 16.64
CA GLY A 101 25.54 -6.75 16.39
C GLY A 101 26.66 -6.37 17.36
N THR A 102 27.39 -7.34 17.91
CA THR A 102 28.55 -7.10 18.78
C THR A 102 29.78 -7.87 18.28
N SER A 103 30.89 -7.17 18.02
CA SER A 103 32.19 -7.80 17.75
C SER A 103 33.23 -7.36 18.78
N GLY A 104 33.70 -8.31 19.58
CA GLY A 104 34.64 -8.12 20.69
C GLY A 104 34.19 -7.11 21.75
N GLY A 105 34.48 -5.84 21.51
CA GLY A 105 34.12 -4.72 22.39
C GLY A 105 33.54 -3.51 21.65
N GLN A 106 33.08 -3.71 20.41
CA GLN A 106 32.34 -2.75 19.60
C GLN A 106 30.94 -3.30 19.32
N SER A 107 29.98 -2.43 19.08
CA SER A 107 28.60 -2.81 18.77
C SER A 107 27.97 -1.81 17.80
N ASP A 108 27.06 -2.27 16.95
CA ASP A 108 26.34 -1.47 15.94
C ASP A 108 24.87 -1.87 15.91
N ASP A 109 23.98 -0.93 15.55
CA ASP A 109 22.52 -1.15 15.55
C ASP A 109 21.85 -1.07 14.17
N ASP A 110 21.17 -2.15 13.79
CA ASP A 110 20.45 -2.32 12.53
C ASP A 110 18.94 -2.19 12.76
N GLN A 111 18.26 -1.26 12.09
CA GLN A 111 16.79 -1.17 12.12
C GLN A 111 16.17 -1.70 10.82
N VAL A 112 15.15 -2.54 10.92
CA VAL A 112 14.35 -3.04 9.78
C VAL A 112 12.93 -2.45 9.85
N SER A 113 12.32 -2.05 8.72
CA SER A 113 10.94 -1.51 8.65
C SER A 113 10.10 -1.96 7.42
N VAL A 114 8.79 -2.23 7.57
CA VAL A 114 7.94 -2.87 6.52
C VAL A 114 6.54 -2.25 6.30
N THR A 115 6.19 -1.68 5.12
CA THR A 115 5.00 -0.78 4.90
C THR A 115 4.01 -1.11 3.74
N LEU A 116 2.78 -0.53 3.71
CA LEU A 116 1.66 -0.69 2.71
C LEU A 116 0.97 0.68 2.32
N LEU A 117 0.07 0.79 1.29
CA LEU A 117 -0.59 2.08 0.86
C LEU A 117 -1.78 2.03 -0.19
N ILE A 118 -2.95 2.70 0.04
CA ILE A 118 -4.09 2.95 -0.94
C ILE A 118 -4.55 4.45 -1.01
N CYS A 119 -4.43 5.17 -2.16
CA CYS A 119 -4.83 6.60 -2.34
C CYS A 119 -5.03 7.08 -3.82
N VAL A 120 -5.58 8.29 -4.06
CA VAL A 120 -5.49 9.04 -5.36
C VAL A 120 -4.62 10.31 -5.26
N ALA A 121 -3.98 10.77 -6.34
CA ALA A 121 -3.07 11.94 -6.27
C ALA A 121 -3.76 13.31 -6.45
N ARG A 122 -3.12 14.38 -5.97
CA ARG A 122 -3.47 15.80 -6.18
C ARG A 122 -3.72 16.16 -7.65
N GLY A 123 -4.65 17.08 -7.90
CA GLY A 123 -5.02 17.54 -9.23
C GLY A 123 -5.95 16.58 -10.00
N THR A 124 -6.15 15.37 -9.48
CA THR A 124 -7.09 14.37 -10.02
C THR A 124 -8.51 14.93 -9.97
N ALA A 125 -9.16 15.01 -11.12
CA ALA A 125 -10.49 15.58 -11.25
C ALA A 125 -11.59 14.55 -10.94
N ILE A 126 -12.31 14.78 -9.85
CA ILE A 126 -13.49 14.02 -9.44
C ILE A 126 -14.73 14.64 -10.07
N ARG A 127 -15.68 13.81 -10.53
CA ARG A 127 -17.01 14.26 -10.98
C ARG A 127 -17.86 14.67 -9.77
N THR A 128 -18.36 15.90 -9.77
CA THR A 128 -19.36 16.38 -8.81
C THR A 128 -20.68 16.66 -9.54
N ALA A 129 -21.74 17.01 -8.80
CA ALA A 129 -23.01 17.43 -9.41
C ALA A 129 -22.86 18.66 -10.35
N ASN A 130 -21.91 19.56 -10.06
CA ASN A 130 -21.75 20.85 -10.74
C ASN A 130 -20.61 20.87 -11.78
N GLY A 131 -19.99 19.73 -12.08
CA GLY A 131 -18.89 19.64 -13.04
C GLY A 131 -17.80 18.67 -12.60
N ARG A 132 -16.54 18.96 -12.92
CA ARG A 132 -15.38 18.24 -12.36
C ARG A 132 -14.56 19.20 -11.52
N ARG A 133 -14.12 18.75 -10.36
CA ARG A 133 -13.29 19.50 -9.42
C ARG A 133 -12.03 18.70 -9.10
N PRO A 134 -10.85 19.34 -8.97
CA PRO A 134 -9.67 18.69 -8.41
C PRO A 134 -9.97 18.20 -6.99
N VAL A 135 -9.46 17.02 -6.63
CA VAL A 135 -9.70 16.37 -5.34
C VAL A 135 -9.36 17.28 -4.15
N GLU A 136 -8.27 18.04 -4.24
CA GLU A 136 -7.80 18.99 -3.24
C GLU A 136 -8.72 20.20 -3.01
N THR A 137 -9.77 20.36 -3.84
CA THR A 137 -10.77 21.42 -3.67
C THR A 137 -12.07 20.93 -3.06
N LEU A 138 -12.24 19.61 -2.86
CA LEU A 138 -13.45 19.01 -2.30
C LEU A 138 -13.47 19.15 -0.77
N GLN A 139 -14.66 19.16 -0.19
CA GLN A 139 -14.88 19.32 1.24
C GLN A 139 -15.98 18.37 1.75
N PRO A 140 -16.00 18.01 3.05
CA PRO A 140 -17.14 17.33 3.64
C PRO A 140 -18.46 18.06 3.35
N GLY A 141 -19.49 17.30 2.99
CA GLY A 141 -20.78 17.82 2.52
C GLY A 141 -20.88 18.07 1.00
N ASP A 142 -19.78 18.02 0.24
CA ASP A 142 -19.85 18.05 -1.23
C ASP A 142 -20.55 16.79 -1.77
N TRP A 143 -21.48 16.96 -2.71
CA TRP A 143 -22.24 15.86 -3.30
C TRP A 143 -21.55 15.29 -4.55
N ILE A 144 -21.15 14.02 -4.47
CA ILE A 144 -20.42 13.28 -5.50
C ILE A 144 -21.34 12.22 -6.13
N PRO A 145 -21.63 12.32 -7.43
CA PRO A 145 -22.31 11.28 -8.18
C PRO A 145 -21.51 9.96 -8.24
N THR A 146 -21.97 8.96 -7.48
CA THR A 146 -21.47 7.59 -7.45
C THR A 146 -21.99 6.78 -8.64
N LEU A 147 -21.57 5.52 -8.76
CA LEU A 147 -22.07 4.58 -9.76
C LEU A 147 -23.46 4.03 -9.39
N ASP A 148 -23.58 3.42 -8.20
CA ASP A 148 -24.74 2.60 -7.82
C ASP A 148 -25.77 3.36 -6.97
N ASN A 149 -25.31 4.26 -6.10
CA ASN A 149 -26.12 4.87 -5.04
C ASN A 149 -26.53 6.33 -5.34
N GLY A 150 -26.43 6.78 -6.59
CA GLY A 150 -26.71 8.17 -6.97
C GLY A 150 -25.69 9.15 -6.39
N SER A 151 -26.09 10.40 -6.14
CA SER A 151 -25.20 11.37 -5.49
C SER A 151 -25.13 11.13 -3.99
N GLN A 152 -23.92 10.98 -3.46
CA GLN A 152 -23.64 10.79 -2.03
C GLN A 152 -22.80 11.97 -1.48
N PRO A 153 -23.03 12.42 -0.24
CA PRO A 153 -22.23 13.48 0.37
C PRO A 153 -20.89 12.93 0.84
N ILE A 154 -19.78 13.63 0.55
CA ILE A 154 -18.49 13.34 1.19
C ILE A 154 -18.68 13.51 2.70
N ARG A 155 -18.27 12.50 3.47
CA ARG A 155 -18.28 12.56 4.93
C ARG A 155 -16.94 13.01 5.46
N TRP A 156 -15.85 12.52 4.87
CA TRP A 156 -14.49 12.92 5.21
C TRP A 156 -13.60 12.97 3.97
N ILE A 157 -12.62 13.86 3.98
CA ILE A 157 -11.54 13.91 3.00
C ILE A 157 -10.22 14.23 3.71
N GLY A 158 -9.24 13.33 3.59
CA GLY A 158 -7.90 13.51 4.14
C GLY A 158 -6.84 13.53 3.06
N SER A 159 -5.71 14.18 3.33
CA SER A 159 -4.53 14.14 2.47
C SER A 159 -3.25 13.83 3.24
N ARG A 160 -2.24 13.33 2.50
CA ARG A 160 -0.86 13.18 2.95
C ARG A 160 0.09 13.60 1.84
N LEU A 161 0.95 14.57 2.12
CA LEU A 161 2.12 14.86 1.31
C LEU A 161 3.19 13.79 1.55
N LEU A 162 3.82 13.31 0.48
CA LEU A 162 5.07 12.55 0.50
C LEU A 162 6.15 13.39 -0.15
N GLU A 163 7.23 13.64 0.59
CA GLU A 163 8.37 14.39 0.13
C GLU A 163 9.20 13.61 -0.92
N ALA A 164 9.92 14.32 -1.79
CA ALA A 164 10.76 13.69 -2.81
C ALA A 164 11.89 12.81 -2.22
N GLU A 165 12.25 13.02 -0.95
CA GLU A 165 13.18 12.17 -0.19
C GLU A 165 12.50 10.88 0.33
N GLU A 166 11.25 10.97 0.80
CA GLU A 166 10.47 9.79 1.20
C GLU A 166 10.24 8.84 0.02
N LEU A 167 9.92 9.39 -1.16
CA LEU A 167 9.72 8.63 -2.39
C LEU A 167 11.01 7.96 -2.89
N ARG A 168 12.16 8.66 -2.83
CA ARG A 168 13.46 8.07 -3.18
C ARG A 168 13.84 6.89 -2.28
N ARG A 169 13.52 6.98 -0.98
CA ARG A 169 13.71 5.87 -0.02
C ARG A 169 12.67 4.76 -0.17
N ASN A 170 11.49 5.08 -0.71
CA ASN A 170 10.39 4.14 -0.88
C ASN A 170 9.86 4.16 -2.33
N PRO A 171 10.60 3.63 -3.32
CA PRO A 171 10.18 3.67 -4.73
C PRO A 171 8.82 2.99 -4.99
N GLN A 172 8.41 2.08 -4.12
CA GLN A 172 7.10 1.42 -4.10
C GLN A 172 5.94 2.33 -3.69
N TRP A 173 6.17 3.58 -3.26
CA TRP A 173 5.14 4.59 -3.00
C TRP A 173 4.90 5.53 -4.19
N HIS A 174 5.74 5.47 -5.23
CA HIS A 174 5.50 6.20 -6.47
C HIS A 174 4.15 5.81 -7.08
N PRO A 175 3.43 6.76 -7.69
CA PRO A 175 2.12 6.51 -8.24
C PRO A 175 2.20 5.57 -9.46
N ILE A 176 1.13 4.80 -9.64
CA ILE A 176 0.80 4.22 -10.94
C ILE A 176 0.12 5.31 -11.77
N ARG A 177 0.73 5.63 -12.91
CA ARG A 177 0.17 6.49 -13.94
C ARG A 177 -0.55 5.66 -14.99
N ILE A 178 -1.86 5.82 -15.03
CA ILE A 178 -2.77 5.28 -16.04
C ILE A 178 -2.96 6.38 -17.09
N LYS A 179 -2.36 6.23 -18.28
CA LYS A 179 -2.47 7.23 -19.36
C LYS A 179 -3.92 7.40 -19.85
N ALA A 180 -4.22 8.57 -20.40
CA ALA A 180 -5.48 8.83 -21.07
C ALA A 180 -5.82 7.74 -22.10
N GLY A 181 -7.03 7.18 -22.01
CA GLY A 181 -7.51 6.09 -22.87
C GLY A 181 -6.97 4.68 -22.58
N ALA A 182 -6.11 4.49 -21.57
CA ALA A 182 -5.50 3.19 -21.25
C ALA A 182 -6.53 2.10 -20.88
N LEU A 183 -7.63 2.46 -20.23
CA LEU A 183 -8.69 1.55 -19.77
C LEU A 183 -9.80 1.36 -20.83
N GLY A 184 -9.54 1.75 -22.08
CA GLY A 184 -10.50 1.67 -23.18
C GLY A 184 -11.60 2.75 -23.11
N ARG A 185 -12.44 2.81 -24.14
CA ARG A 185 -13.59 3.75 -24.27
C ARG A 185 -13.26 5.23 -23.96
N GLY A 186 -12.01 5.65 -24.18
CA GLY A 186 -11.54 7.01 -23.86
C GLY A 186 -11.38 7.30 -22.37
N ARG A 187 -11.13 6.28 -21.54
CA ARG A 187 -10.92 6.38 -20.09
C ARG A 187 -9.49 5.96 -19.69
N PRO A 188 -8.86 6.60 -18.69
CA PRO A 188 -9.23 7.91 -18.14
C PRO A 188 -9.18 9.01 -19.22
N ARG A 189 -9.81 10.16 -18.97
CA ARG A 189 -9.86 11.27 -19.94
C ARG A 189 -8.58 12.09 -20.00
N ARG A 190 -7.85 12.12 -18.90
CA ARG A 190 -6.48 12.63 -18.75
C ARG A 190 -5.68 11.54 -18.05
N ASP A 191 -4.37 11.73 -17.91
CA ASP A 191 -3.56 10.78 -17.16
C ASP A 191 -3.99 10.79 -15.68
N LEU A 192 -4.29 9.60 -15.15
CA LEU A 192 -4.74 9.38 -13.78
C LEU A 192 -3.56 8.84 -12.97
N ARG A 193 -3.21 9.53 -11.89
CA ARG A 193 -2.15 9.14 -10.94
C ARG A 193 -2.80 8.64 -9.65
N VAL A 194 -2.52 7.40 -9.28
CA VAL A 194 -3.07 6.77 -8.07
C VAL A 194 -1.98 5.96 -7.37
N SER A 195 -2.15 5.66 -6.09
CA SER A 195 -1.24 4.75 -5.39
C SER A 195 -1.33 3.33 -6.00
N PRO A 196 -0.31 2.48 -5.79
CA PRO A 196 -0.26 1.14 -6.37
C PRO A 196 -1.46 0.23 -6.06
N GLN A 197 -2.05 0.31 -4.87
CA GLN A 197 -3.16 -0.57 -4.50
C GLN A 197 -4.55 0.03 -4.80
N HIS A 198 -4.66 1.30 -5.14
CA HIS A 198 -5.94 1.97 -5.40
C HIS A 198 -6.70 1.29 -6.54
N ARG A 199 -7.94 0.86 -6.27
CA ARG A 199 -8.67 -0.01 -7.20
C ARG A 199 -9.45 0.77 -8.25
N VAL A 200 -9.31 0.29 -9.48
CA VAL A 200 -10.00 0.77 -10.68
C VAL A 200 -11.10 -0.23 -11.01
N LEU A 201 -12.30 0.26 -11.32
CA LEU A 201 -13.38 -0.62 -11.76
C LEU A 201 -13.19 -1.02 -13.22
N LEU A 202 -13.14 -2.32 -13.48
CA LEU A 202 -13.24 -2.92 -14.80
C LEU A 202 -14.59 -3.61 -14.98
N SER A 203 -15.21 -3.39 -16.13
CA SER A 203 -16.56 -3.85 -16.47
C SER A 203 -16.61 -4.33 -17.93
N ASP A 204 -15.71 -5.26 -18.26
CA ASP A 204 -15.58 -5.86 -19.60
C ASP A 204 -15.64 -7.40 -19.51
N TRP A 205 -15.68 -8.06 -20.68
CA TRP A 205 -15.90 -9.51 -20.80
C TRP A 205 -14.95 -10.38 -19.96
N ARG A 206 -13.77 -9.86 -19.58
CA ARG A 206 -12.79 -10.59 -18.77
C ARG A 206 -13.23 -10.69 -17.31
N ALA A 207 -13.95 -9.70 -16.78
CA ALA A 207 -14.55 -9.78 -15.45
C ALA A 207 -15.51 -11.00 -15.38
N GLN A 208 -16.41 -11.09 -16.35
CA GLN A 208 -17.36 -12.19 -16.44
C GLN A 208 -16.68 -13.55 -16.71
N LEU A 209 -15.64 -13.59 -17.55
CA LEU A 209 -14.95 -14.83 -17.92
C LEU A 209 -14.11 -15.42 -16.78
N PHE A 210 -13.35 -14.58 -16.07
CA PHE A 210 -12.39 -15.04 -15.06
C PHE A 210 -12.94 -15.04 -13.64
N PHE A 211 -13.92 -14.19 -13.33
CA PHE A 211 -14.44 -13.99 -11.96
C PHE A 211 -15.93 -14.33 -11.83
N GLY A 212 -16.66 -14.43 -12.94
CA GLY A 212 -18.11 -14.62 -12.92
C GLY A 212 -18.91 -13.34 -12.66
N GLU A 213 -18.23 -12.19 -12.57
CA GLU A 213 -18.78 -10.89 -12.16
C GLU A 213 -18.90 -9.93 -13.35
N ASP A 214 -19.97 -9.13 -13.41
CA ASP A 214 -20.13 -8.07 -14.43
C ASP A 214 -19.11 -6.93 -14.26
N GLU A 215 -18.75 -6.60 -13.01
CA GLU A 215 -17.87 -5.49 -12.65
C GLU A 215 -16.98 -5.86 -11.46
N ILE A 216 -15.67 -5.60 -11.57
CA ILE A 216 -14.68 -5.88 -10.51
C ILE A 216 -13.77 -4.68 -10.23
N LEU A 217 -13.34 -4.55 -8.98
CA LEU A 217 -12.31 -3.60 -8.54
C LEU A 217 -10.94 -4.26 -8.61
N VAL A 218 -10.02 -3.70 -9.42
CA VAL A 218 -8.66 -4.23 -9.61
C VAL A 218 -7.61 -3.21 -9.15
N PRO A 219 -6.65 -3.59 -8.27
CA PRO A 219 -5.55 -2.72 -7.86
C PRO A 219 -4.74 -2.19 -9.04
N ALA A 220 -4.43 -0.89 -9.06
CA ALA A 220 -3.72 -0.25 -10.17
C ALA A 220 -2.39 -0.91 -10.54
N LYS A 221 -1.63 -1.44 -9.56
CA LYS A 221 -0.37 -2.16 -9.80
C LYS A 221 -0.57 -3.48 -10.56
N GLY A 222 -1.72 -4.13 -10.41
CA GLY A 222 -2.08 -5.33 -11.18
C GLY A 222 -2.42 -5.02 -12.65
N LEU A 223 -2.65 -3.75 -12.98
CA LEU A 223 -2.96 -3.29 -14.35
C LEU A 223 -1.72 -2.78 -15.12
N VAL A 224 -0.52 -2.83 -14.54
CA VAL A 224 0.72 -2.34 -15.16
C VAL A 224 1.04 -3.16 -16.42
N ASP A 225 1.11 -2.47 -17.56
CA ASP A 225 1.40 -3.04 -18.89
C ASP A 225 2.77 -2.58 -19.45
N GLY A 226 3.47 -1.70 -18.72
CA GLY A 226 4.75 -1.11 -19.11
C GLY A 226 4.67 -0.05 -20.22
N GLN A 227 3.48 0.24 -20.76
CA GLN A 227 3.28 1.13 -21.91
C GLN A 227 2.31 2.28 -21.61
N LYS A 228 1.06 1.94 -21.28
CA LYS A 228 -0.04 2.88 -20.98
C LYS A 228 -0.32 2.97 -19.49
N ILE A 229 -0.03 1.92 -18.73
CA ILE A 229 -0.15 1.86 -17.27
C ILE A 229 1.22 1.48 -16.73
N ARG A 230 1.84 2.40 -15.98
CA ARG A 230 3.22 2.23 -15.49
C ARG A 230 3.42 2.93 -14.15
N TRP A 231 4.43 2.47 -13.41
CA TRP A 231 5.03 3.23 -12.33
C TRP A 231 5.60 4.56 -12.86
N GLU A 232 5.41 5.63 -12.11
CA GLU A 232 5.95 6.95 -12.41
C GLU A 232 6.99 7.35 -11.35
N GLN A 233 8.22 6.92 -11.64
CA GLN A 233 9.42 7.12 -10.82
C GLN A 233 10.02 8.52 -11.00
N GLU A 234 9.17 9.55 -10.92
CA GLU A 234 9.64 10.95 -10.89
C GLU A 234 9.84 11.35 -9.42
N ASP A 235 11.09 11.72 -9.07
CA ASP A 235 11.53 12.18 -7.73
C ASP A 235 10.99 13.58 -7.40
N SER A 236 9.66 13.70 -7.41
CA SER A 236 8.90 14.92 -7.14
C SER A 236 7.88 14.62 -6.05
N GLU A 237 7.65 15.58 -5.15
CA GLU A 237 6.64 15.47 -4.10
C GLU A 237 5.27 15.03 -4.66
N ILE A 238 4.55 14.23 -3.89
CA ILE A 238 3.18 13.85 -4.24
C ILE A 238 2.26 13.94 -3.03
N GLU A 239 1.20 14.72 -3.17
CA GLU A 239 0.11 14.73 -2.20
C GLU A 239 -0.97 13.72 -2.65
N TYR A 240 -1.26 12.78 -1.76
CA TYR A 240 -2.28 11.76 -1.91
C TYR A 240 -3.53 12.12 -1.10
N PHE A 241 -4.71 11.74 -1.60
CA PHE A 241 -6.02 12.06 -1.05
C PHE A 241 -6.88 10.80 -0.88
N HIS A 242 -7.75 10.83 0.14
CA HIS A 242 -8.74 9.82 0.47
C HIS A 242 -10.13 10.46 0.55
N ILE A 243 -11.17 9.86 -0.03
CA ILE A 243 -12.55 10.38 0.02
C ILE A 243 -13.46 9.33 0.63
N LEU A 244 -14.15 9.65 1.73
CA LEU A 244 -15.03 8.75 2.46
C LEU A 244 -16.50 9.18 2.34
N PHE A 245 -17.40 8.21 2.32
CA PHE A 245 -18.87 8.35 2.23
C PHE A 245 -19.55 7.63 3.40
N ASP A 246 -20.87 7.45 3.41
CA ASP A 246 -21.57 6.64 4.43
C ASP A 246 -21.41 5.12 4.26
N THR A 247 -21.11 4.69 3.03
CA THR A 247 -20.86 3.29 2.63
C THR A 247 -19.88 3.31 1.47
N HIS A 248 -19.19 2.21 1.18
CA HIS A 248 -18.22 2.20 0.08
C HIS A 248 -18.86 2.57 -1.27
N GLN A 249 -18.20 3.42 -2.06
CA GLN A 249 -18.71 3.88 -3.34
C GLN A 249 -17.70 3.64 -4.46
N VAL A 250 -18.22 3.45 -5.68
CA VAL A 250 -17.44 3.68 -6.89
C VAL A 250 -17.75 5.08 -7.42
N ILE A 251 -16.70 5.88 -7.60
CA ILE A 251 -16.79 7.29 -8.02
C ILE A 251 -16.09 7.51 -9.36
N TYR A 252 -16.34 8.67 -9.98
CA TYR A 252 -15.82 9.00 -11.30
C TYR A 252 -14.58 9.89 -11.22
N THR A 253 -13.43 9.28 -11.49
CA THR A 253 -12.07 9.83 -11.25
C THR A 253 -11.36 9.95 -12.60
N GLU A 254 -11.07 11.18 -13.04
CA GLU A 254 -10.69 11.50 -14.44
C GLU A 254 -11.65 10.92 -15.50
N GLY A 255 -12.90 10.62 -15.13
CA GLY A 255 -13.88 9.96 -15.99
C GLY A 255 -13.71 8.44 -16.15
N SER A 256 -12.71 7.83 -15.50
CA SER A 256 -12.71 6.42 -15.12
C SER A 256 -13.61 6.18 -13.92
N LEU A 257 -13.82 4.91 -13.56
CA LEU A 257 -14.47 4.49 -12.32
C LEU A 257 -13.40 3.96 -11.37
N THR A 258 -13.36 4.45 -10.14
CA THR A 258 -12.44 3.98 -9.08
C THR A 258 -13.16 3.88 -7.76
N GLU A 259 -12.61 3.13 -6.83
CA GLU A 259 -13.14 3.07 -5.47
C GLU A 259 -13.02 4.40 -4.71
N SER A 260 -13.88 4.57 -3.70
CA SER A 260 -13.71 5.53 -2.61
C SER A 260 -12.80 4.93 -1.53
N PHE A 261 -12.57 5.67 -0.45
CA PHE A 261 -12.01 5.08 0.76
C PHE A 261 -12.99 4.07 1.39
N HIS A 262 -12.45 3.02 1.99
CA HIS A 262 -13.18 1.94 2.66
C HIS A 262 -12.58 1.74 4.06
N PRO A 263 -13.27 2.15 5.14
CA PRO A 263 -12.76 2.15 6.50
C PRO A 263 -13.18 0.93 7.34
N THR A 264 -14.06 0.05 6.86
CA THR A 264 -14.11 -1.35 7.34
C THR A 264 -12.95 -2.06 6.68
N GLY A 265 -11.81 -2.04 7.31
CA GLY A 265 -10.58 -1.81 6.58
C GLY A 265 -9.72 -0.66 7.12
N PHE A 266 -10.06 0.10 8.19
CA PHE A 266 -9.14 1.04 8.88
C PHE A 266 -9.18 0.99 10.44
N SER A 267 -8.17 0.37 11.08
CA SER A 267 -7.90 0.64 12.50
C SER A 267 -7.34 2.04 12.62
N LEU A 268 -8.19 2.97 13.08
CA LEU A 268 -7.92 4.41 13.02
C LEU A 268 -6.68 4.86 13.83
N ARG A 269 -6.04 3.96 14.58
CA ARG A 269 -4.78 4.19 15.33
C ARG A 269 -3.59 4.55 14.43
N GLY A 270 -3.58 4.14 13.16
CA GLY A 270 -2.53 4.48 12.18
C GLY A 270 -2.74 5.80 11.44
N VAL A 271 -3.90 6.46 11.62
CA VAL A 271 -4.18 7.79 11.07
C VAL A 271 -3.59 8.85 12.01
N ALA A 272 -3.05 9.95 11.45
CA ALA A 272 -2.53 11.06 12.25
C ALA A 272 -3.56 11.51 13.30
N PRO A 273 -3.18 11.79 14.57
CA PRO A 273 -4.13 11.91 15.69
C PRO A 273 -5.33 12.83 15.45
N ASP A 274 -5.12 13.95 14.75
CA ASP A 274 -6.18 14.91 14.43
C ASP A 274 -7.18 14.35 13.40
N ALA A 275 -6.69 13.70 12.34
CA ALA A 275 -7.53 13.04 11.34
C ALA A 275 -8.18 11.76 11.87
N ARG A 276 -7.56 11.07 12.84
CA ARG A 276 -8.18 9.99 13.63
C ARG A 276 -9.37 10.53 14.43
N ALA A 277 -9.17 11.63 15.16
CA ALA A 277 -10.21 12.24 15.99
C ALA A 277 -11.37 12.77 15.14
N GLU A 278 -11.10 13.32 13.95
CA GLU A 278 -12.12 13.73 12.98
C GLU A 278 -12.92 12.54 12.46
N LEU A 279 -12.26 11.45 12.04
CA LEU A 279 -12.92 10.24 11.55
C LEU A 279 -13.82 9.59 12.62
N LEU A 280 -13.33 9.48 13.87
CA LEU A 280 -14.11 8.97 15.01
C LEU A 280 -15.28 9.88 15.41
N ALA A 281 -15.17 11.19 15.23
CA ALA A 281 -16.26 12.12 15.50
C ALA A 281 -17.37 12.05 14.44
N LEU A 282 -17.03 11.65 13.21
CA LEU A 282 -17.97 11.50 12.09
C LEU A 282 -18.60 10.10 12.03
N PHE A 283 -17.83 9.07 12.39
CA PHE A 283 -18.25 7.66 12.43
C PHE A 283 -17.79 7.00 13.73
N PRO A 284 -18.48 7.23 14.86
CA PRO A 284 -18.13 6.64 16.16
C PRO A 284 -18.03 5.10 16.13
N GLU A 285 -18.80 4.45 15.25
CA GLU A 285 -18.78 3.01 15.00
C GLU A 285 -17.41 2.47 14.54
N LEU A 286 -16.52 3.30 13.99
CA LEU A 286 -15.17 2.89 13.59
C LEU A 286 -14.19 2.69 14.78
N ASP A 287 -14.60 2.94 16.04
CA ASP A 287 -13.78 2.62 17.22
C ASP A 287 -13.99 1.17 17.73
N GLU A 288 -15.06 0.48 17.31
CA GLU A 288 -15.44 -0.86 17.81
C GLU A 288 -14.98 -2.04 16.92
N ASP A 289 -14.39 -1.76 15.75
CA ASP A 289 -13.65 -2.73 14.91
C ASP A 289 -14.45 -3.99 14.48
N ASP A 290 -15.74 -3.82 14.21
CA ASP A 290 -16.73 -4.91 14.15
C ASP A 290 -17.32 -5.22 12.75
N GLY A 291 -16.89 -4.51 11.70
CA GLY A 291 -17.44 -4.67 10.35
C GLY A 291 -18.62 -3.73 9.99
N THR A 292 -18.98 -2.79 10.86
CA THR A 292 -20.20 -1.96 10.73
C THR A 292 -20.32 -1.06 9.49
N TYR A 293 -19.24 -0.47 8.97
CA TYR A 293 -19.31 0.35 7.74
C TYR A 293 -19.73 -0.46 6.49
N GLY A 294 -19.70 -1.80 6.58
CA GLY A 294 -20.24 -2.69 5.57
C GLY A 294 -19.23 -3.13 4.50
N PRO A 295 -19.70 -3.85 3.47
CA PRO A 295 -18.85 -4.49 2.47
C PRO A 295 -18.43 -3.55 1.34
N ALA A 296 -17.41 -3.98 0.59
CA ALA A 296 -16.99 -3.27 -0.61
C ALA A 296 -18.12 -3.26 -1.66
N ALA A 297 -18.39 -2.07 -2.22
CA ALA A 297 -19.36 -1.81 -3.29
C ALA A 297 -19.38 -2.81 -4.47
N LYS A 298 -18.26 -3.48 -4.75
CA LYS A 298 -18.06 -4.43 -5.87
C LYS A 298 -17.05 -5.50 -5.45
N TYR A 299 -17.02 -6.62 -6.18
CA TYR A 299 -16.02 -7.67 -5.99
C TYR A 299 -14.60 -7.11 -6.15
N VAL A 300 -13.71 -7.46 -5.22
CA VAL A 300 -12.30 -7.04 -5.21
C VAL A 300 -11.42 -8.18 -5.71
N ALA A 301 -10.78 -7.99 -6.86
CA ALA A 301 -9.80 -8.94 -7.39
C ALA A 301 -8.42 -8.75 -6.73
N LYS A 302 -7.68 -9.84 -6.59
CA LYS A 302 -6.28 -9.82 -6.14
C LYS A 302 -5.37 -9.21 -7.21
N VAL A 303 -4.15 -8.85 -6.82
CA VAL A 303 -3.14 -8.29 -7.73
C VAL A 303 -2.75 -9.28 -8.82
N GLN A 304 -2.50 -10.54 -8.44
CA GLN A 304 -2.19 -11.63 -9.37
C GLN A 304 -3.32 -11.88 -10.38
N GLU A 305 -4.57 -11.74 -9.91
CA GLU A 305 -5.79 -11.84 -10.70
C GLU A 305 -5.94 -10.67 -11.69
N GLY A 306 -5.51 -9.46 -11.29
CA GLY A 306 -5.45 -8.28 -12.16
C GLY A 306 -4.54 -8.43 -13.39
N LEU A 307 -3.51 -9.27 -13.33
CA LEU A 307 -2.61 -9.51 -14.46
C LEU A 307 -3.32 -10.20 -15.64
N PHE A 308 -4.36 -11.01 -15.40
CA PHE A 308 -5.20 -11.54 -16.49
C PHE A 308 -5.97 -10.43 -17.22
N MET A 309 -6.14 -9.26 -16.60
CA MET A 309 -6.74 -8.06 -17.20
C MET A 309 -5.78 -7.21 -18.04
N THR A 310 -4.52 -7.60 -18.20
CA THR A 310 -3.59 -6.92 -19.13
C THR A 310 -3.30 -7.74 -20.39
N GLN A 311 -3.37 -9.07 -20.32
CA GLN A 311 -2.85 -10.00 -21.36
C GLN A 311 -3.67 -10.12 -22.67
N THR A 312 -4.68 -9.28 -22.94
CA THR A 312 -5.44 -9.37 -24.21
C THR A 312 -6.05 -8.05 -24.70
N ALA A 313 -5.47 -6.90 -24.32
CA ALA A 313 -5.93 -5.57 -24.77
C ALA A 313 -5.50 -5.21 -26.21
N ALA A 314 -5.53 -6.17 -27.13
CA ALA A 314 -5.01 -6.07 -28.50
C ALA A 314 -6.02 -6.54 -29.57
N VAL A 315 -7.21 -5.91 -29.59
CA VAL A 315 -8.12 -5.83 -30.75
C VAL A 315 -8.73 -4.43 -30.80
#